data_AF-A0A6V7JDM7-F1
#
_entry.id   AF-A0A6V7JDM7-F1
#
_cell.length_a   1.000
_cell.length_b   1.000
_cell.length_c   1.000
_cell.angle_alpha   90.00
_cell.angle_beta   90.00
_cell.angle_gamma   90.00
#
_symmetry.space_group_name_H-M   'P 1'
#
loop_
_entity.id
_entity.type
_entity.pdbx_description
1 polymer ?
#
loop_
_entity_poly.entity_id
_entity_poly.type
_entity_poly.pdbx_seq_one_letter_code
_entity_poly.pdbx_strand_id
1 'polypeptide(L)' 'VNKPVTWDEVKNVMKEASETSMKDILYYTEDDVVSSDFNHTRYSCVFDAKAGIPQTGTFVKIVA' A
#
# COMPACT_ATOMS: atom_id res chain seq x y z
N VAL A 1 -0.41 -15.30 -0.40
CA VAL A 1 0.74 -15.32 0.53
C VAL A 1 0.75 -16.63 1.32
N ASN A 2 1.92 -17.21 1.58
CA ASN A 2 2.04 -18.53 2.24
C ASN A 2 1.89 -18.47 3.77
N LYS A 3 1.99 -17.27 4.35
CA LYS A 3 1.70 -17.01 5.76
C LYS A 3 0.39 -16.23 5.85
N PRO A 4 -0.56 -16.63 6.70
CA PRO A 4 -1.74 -15.83 6.98
C PRO A 4 -1.32 -14.43 7.46
N VAL A 5 -1.99 -13.40 6.95
CA VAL A 5 -1.78 -12.01 7.34
C VAL A 5 -3.12 -11.31 7.55
N THR A 6 -3.13 -10.36 8.46
CA THR A 6 -4.19 -9.38 8.65
C THR A 6 -3.96 -8.16 7.78
N TRP A 7 -5.01 -7.39 7.52
CA TRP A 7 -4.86 -6.16 6.73
C TRP A 7 -4.02 -5.10 7.44
N ASP A 8 -4.13 -5.01 8.76
CA ASP A 8 -3.33 -4.08 9.55
C ASP A 8 -1.83 -4.43 9.51
N GLU A 9 -1.47 -5.72 9.50
CA GLU A 9 -0.07 -6.13 9.28
C GLU A 9 0.44 -5.70 7.90
N VAL A 10 -0.36 -5.85 6.85
CA VAL A 10 0.02 -5.41 5.50
C VAL A 10 0.24 -3.90 5.46
N LYS A 11 -0.71 -3.12 5.99
CA LYS A 11 -0.60 -1.66 6.06
C LYS A 11 0.63 -1.21 6.83
N ASN A 12 0.88 -1.80 7.99
CA ASN A 12 2.02 -1.45 8.84
C ASN A 12 3.35 -1.70 8.11
N VAL A 13 3.52 -2.85 7.46
CA VAL A 13 4.75 -3.16 6.72
C VAL A 13 4.93 -2.24 5.51
N MET A 14 3.86 -1.94 4.76
CA MET A 14 3.92 -1.00 3.63
C MET A 14 4.29 0.41 4.08
N LYS A 15 3.71 0.88 5.18
CA LYS A 15 4.01 2.18 5.78
C LYS A 15 5.45 2.25 6.25
N GLU A 16 5.91 1.26 7.01
CA GLU A 16 7.29 1.18 7.49
C GLU A 16 8.28 1.18 6.32
N ALA A 17 8.03 0.38 5.27
CA ALA A 17 8.87 0.35 4.08
C ALA A 17 8.92 1.72 3.38
N SER A 18 7.78 2.41 3.24
CA SER A 18 7.69 3.75 2.63
C SER A 18 8.47 4.83 3.41
N GLU A 19 8.60 4.68 4.72
CA GLU A 19 9.30 5.62 5.59
C GLU A 19 10.79 5.28 5.77
N THR A 20 11.20 4.05 5.44
CA THR A 20 12.55 3.52 5.70
C THR A 20 13.25 3.01 4.44
N SER A 21 13.23 1.70 4.19
CA SER A 21 14.01 1.00 3.16
C SER A 21 13.63 1.38 1.73
N MET A 22 12.41 1.88 1.52
CA MET A 22 11.90 2.35 0.23
C MET A 22 11.51 3.82 0.25
N LYS A 23 12.11 4.61 1.16
CA LYS A 23 11.91 6.05 1.20
C LYS A 23 12.18 6.68 -0.16
N ASP A 24 11.32 7.61 -0.55
CA ASP A 24 11.33 8.30 -1.85
C ASP A 24 11.03 7.42 -3.08
N ILE A 25 10.77 6.12 -2.89
CA ILE A 25 10.40 5.17 -3.95
C ILE A 25 8.94 4.72 -3.80
N LEU A 26 8.57 4.29 -2.59
CA LEU A 26 7.22 3.88 -2.20
C LEU A 26 6.57 4.99 -1.39
N TYR A 27 5.32 5.31 -1.72
CA TYR A 27 4.46 6.19 -0.93
C TYR A 27 3.29 5.39 -0.36
N TYR A 28 2.87 5.73 0.86
CA TYR A 28 1.73 5.12 1.55
C TYR A 28 0.65 6.19 1.76
N THR A 29 -0.60 5.89 1.41
CA THR A 29 -1.73 6.80 1.65
C THR A 29 -2.96 6.07 2.21
N GLU A 30 -3.70 6.78 3.06
CA GLU A 30 -5.03 6.42 3.57
C GLU A 30 -6.10 7.45 3.16
N ASP A 31 -5.75 8.36 2.25
CA ASP A 31 -6.68 9.37 1.74
C ASP A 31 -7.61 8.74 0.67
N ASP A 32 -8.79 9.34 0.49
CA ASP A 32 -9.72 8.93 -0.55
C ASP A 32 -9.28 9.55 -1.89
N VAL A 33 -8.45 8.81 -2.62
CA VAL A 33 -7.73 9.29 -3.80
C VAL A 33 -8.26 8.70 -5.11
N VAL A 34 -8.01 9.41 -6.21
CA VAL A 34 -8.29 8.97 -7.57
C VAL A 34 -7.03 9.11 -8.42
N SER A 35 -7.05 8.51 -9.62
CA SER A 35 -5.87 8.46 -10.51
C SER A 35 -5.18 9.82 -10.76
N SER A 36 -5.96 10.90 -10.89
CA SER A 36 -5.42 12.23 -11.16
C SER A 36 -4.60 12.82 -10.03
N ASP A 37 -4.82 12.38 -8.78
CA ASP A 37 -4.09 12.88 -7.61
C ASP A 37 -2.61 12.45 -7.63
N PHE A 38 -2.28 11.44 -8.44
CA PHE A 38 -0.92 10.93 -8.60
C PHE A 38 -0.21 11.49 -9.83
N ASN A 39 -0.85 12.34 -10.63
CA ASN A 39 -0.20 12.94 -11.79
C ASN A 39 1.04 13.72 -11.34
N HIS A 40 2.17 13.49 -12.01
CA HIS A 40 3.48 14.08 -11.67
C HIS A 40 4.04 13.68 -10.30
N THR A 41 3.52 12.63 -9.67
CA THR A 41 4.19 12.04 -8.49
C THR A 41 5.62 11.61 -8.84
N ARG A 42 6.55 11.82 -7.90
CA ARG A 42 7.94 11.36 -8.04
C ARG A 42 8.13 9.90 -7.61
N TYR A 43 7.17 9.36 -6.88
CA TYR A 43 7.24 8.00 -6.35
C TYR A 43 6.99 6.99 -7.47
N SER A 44 7.68 5.85 -7.42
CA SER A 44 7.50 4.78 -8.41
C SER A 44 6.27 3.93 -8.13
N CYS A 45 5.80 3.92 -6.88
CA CYS A 45 4.69 3.11 -6.41
C CYS A 45 3.94 3.88 -5.31
N VAL A 46 2.60 3.89 -5.36
CA VAL A 46 1.77 4.59 -4.37
C VAL A 46 0.75 3.62 -3.81
N PHE A 47 1.04 3.01 -2.67
CA PHE A 47 0.13 2.07 -2.03
C PHE A 47 -1.09 2.78 -1.45
N ASP A 48 -2.28 2.40 -1.92
CA ASP A 48 -3.58 2.86 -1.43
C ASP A 48 -4.15 1.86 -0.43
N ALA A 49 -4.10 2.22 0.85
CA ALA A 49 -4.51 1.38 1.96
C ALA A 49 -6.04 1.20 2.09
N LYS A 50 -6.85 2.04 1.43
CA LYS A 50 -8.32 1.97 1.46
C LYS A 50 -8.90 1.24 0.26
N ALA A 51 -8.21 1.24 -0.88
CA ALA A 51 -8.65 0.52 -2.08
C ALA A 51 -8.35 -0.99 -2.06
N GLY A 52 -7.45 -1.44 -1.17
CA GLY A 52 -7.12 -2.86 -0.99
C GLY A 52 -8.24 -3.67 -0.34
N ILE A 53 -8.32 -4.96 -0.67
CA ILE A 53 -9.33 -5.88 -0.13
C ILE A 53 -8.67 -7.19 0.34
N PRO A 54 -8.65 -7.48 1.65
CA PRO A 54 -8.29 -8.79 2.17
C PRO A 54 -9.46 -9.76 1.96
N GLN A 55 -9.29 -10.80 1.13
CA GLN A 55 -10.35 -11.81 0.93
C GLN A 55 -10.24 -12.97 1.92
N THR A 56 -9.02 -13.46 2.15
CA THR A 56 -8.70 -14.46 3.18
C THR A 56 -7.33 -14.13 3.76
N GLY A 57 -6.95 -14.78 4.88
CA GLY A 57 -5.61 -14.56 5.46
C GLY A 57 -4.45 -14.84 4.49
N THR A 58 -4.66 -15.64 3.45
CA THR A 58 -3.64 -15.97 2.45
C THR A 58 -3.90 -15.35 1.08
N PHE A 59 -5.00 -14.63 0.88
CA PHE A 59 -5.38 -14.03 -0.40
C PHE A 59 -5.82 -12.57 -0.22
N VAL A 60 -5.01 -11.66 -0.75
CA VAL A 60 -5.15 -10.21 -0.55
C VAL A 60 -5.02 -9.51 -1.89
N LYS A 61 -5.92 -8.57 -2.16
CA LYS A 61 -5.83 -7.67 -3.31
C LYS A 61 -5.23 -6.33 -2.87
N ILE A 62 -4.19 -5.89 -3.58
CA ILE A 62 -3.49 -4.63 -3.35
C ILE A 62 -3.72 -3.71 -4.56
N VAL A 63 -3.83 -2.40 -4.30
CA VAL A 63 -3.88 -1.35 -5.31
C VAL A 63 -2.71 -0.41 -5.05
N ALA A 64 -1.87 -0.16 -6.06
CA ALA A 64 -0.70 0.70 -5.97
C ALA A 64 -0.23 1.23 -7.33
#